data_AF-A0A2P4QI77-F1
#
_entry.id   AF-A0A2P4QI77-F1
#
_cell.length_a   1.000
_cell.length_b   1.000
_cell.length_c   1.000
_cell.angle_alpha   90.00
_cell.angle_beta   90.00
_cell.angle_gamma   90.00
#
_symmetry.space_group_name_H-M   'P 1'
#
loop_
_entity.id
_entity.type
_entity.pdbx_description
1 polymer ?
#
loop_
_entity_poly.entity_id
_entity_poly.type
_entity_poly.pdbx_seq_one_letter_code
_entity_poly.pdbx_strand_id
1 'polypeptide(L)'
;MLQERKKNNFIIEKNQKEKQELDSKLKILKENYQRDINQLNGRYNELELTKKNMERDMENNIKNLEQQLREQRIKFQQEFKQALEKYKKNINNIRQRLDEKGNGLRDLEDENSRLKEEASKYQSALGVATNTRLGDGDQNHSIKLKNDILKLQNTLDNYVTHLKPNMDLNIKEIQKLAQEYGCLNEITAENPNKIFVKAILQRKVLDYVRGFSHELHNLIESQKITRGPLTLESDIVSKASELLKLINFFSVTRAGTDEVTDASMIKIRQQVYGILGNRGFNNIIDDDGNMRMHDFIALVSNELNKMMNHYRKINDPNRKEQVDSMAPKLVQDIYKLFWFRINVQEPKTECELFENNMINPNLMKGSWNEDEIDKLRVDICYFPLVGRNLNSSDAKIFTLAKVFPRYIRRI
;
A
#
# COMPACT_ATOMS: atom_id res chain seq x y z
N MET A 1 -106.14 146.04 -17.93
CA MET A 1 -106.26 144.64 -18.42
C MET A 1 -105.42 144.30 -19.66
N LEU A 2 -104.93 145.25 -20.47
CA LEU A 2 -104.02 144.96 -21.61
C LEU A 2 -102.61 144.44 -21.20
N GLN A 3 -102.22 144.58 -19.93
CA GLN A 3 -100.92 144.16 -19.40
C GLN A 3 -100.82 142.66 -19.02
N GLU A 4 -101.93 141.96 -18.72
CA GLU A 4 -101.90 140.53 -18.38
C GLU A 4 -101.69 139.61 -19.60
N ARG A 5 -102.22 139.99 -20.77
CA ARG A 5 -102.02 139.23 -22.01
C ARG A 5 -100.56 139.19 -22.47
N LYS A 6 -99.79 140.26 -22.21
CA LYS A 6 -98.35 140.29 -22.56
C LYS A 6 -97.50 139.40 -21.65
N LYS A 7 -97.91 139.19 -20.39
CA LYS A 7 -97.19 138.35 -19.43
C LYS A 7 -97.38 136.85 -19.72
N ASN A 8 -98.60 136.45 -20.10
CA ASN A 8 -98.91 135.06 -20.43
C ASN A 8 -98.20 134.56 -21.70
N ASN A 9 -98.10 135.39 -22.75
CA ASN A 9 -97.39 134.99 -23.97
C ASN A 9 -95.88 134.77 -23.74
N PHE A 10 -95.25 135.56 -22.86
CA PHE A 10 -93.82 135.39 -22.55
C PHE A 10 -93.52 134.08 -21.82
N ILE A 11 -94.42 133.63 -20.93
CA ILE A 11 -94.26 132.35 -20.20
C ILE A 11 -94.45 131.16 -21.15
N ILE A 12 -95.39 131.26 -22.09
CA ILE A 12 -95.65 130.19 -23.08
C ILE A 12 -94.44 130.01 -24.02
N GLU A 13 -93.87 131.11 -24.53
CA GLU A 13 -92.65 131.04 -25.36
C GLU A 13 -91.44 130.47 -24.60
N LYS A 14 -91.26 130.84 -23.33
CA LYS A 14 -90.18 130.30 -22.50
C LYS A 14 -90.33 128.80 -22.27
N ASN A 15 -91.53 128.34 -21.92
CA ASN A 15 -91.80 126.91 -21.70
C ASN A 15 -91.68 126.09 -23.00
N GLN A 16 -92.04 126.66 -24.16
CA GLN A 16 -91.84 126.01 -25.45
C GLN A 16 -90.35 125.85 -25.81
N LYS A 17 -89.52 126.87 -25.52
CA LYS A 17 -88.06 126.77 -25.70
C LYS A 17 -87.42 125.74 -24.77
N GLU A 18 -87.79 125.74 -23.48
CA GLU A 18 -87.27 124.75 -22.52
C GLU A 18 -87.67 123.32 -22.90
N LYS A 19 -88.91 123.12 -23.39
CA LYS A 19 -89.36 121.82 -23.90
C LYS A 19 -88.56 121.36 -25.13
N GLN A 20 -88.32 122.24 -26.10
CA GLN A 20 -87.50 121.91 -27.28
C GLN A 20 -86.04 121.58 -26.90
N GLU A 21 -85.49 122.27 -25.91
CA GLU A 21 -84.14 121.98 -25.42
C GLU A 21 -84.08 120.63 -24.68
N LEU A 22 -85.10 120.32 -23.88
CA LEU A 22 -85.21 119.04 -23.17
C LEU A 22 -85.39 117.86 -24.15
N ASP A 23 -86.25 118.01 -25.16
CA ASP A 23 -86.47 116.98 -26.19
C ASP A 23 -85.20 116.74 -27.01
N SER A 24 -84.44 117.80 -27.31
CA SER A 24 -83.16 117.70 -28.00
C SER A 24 -82.10 116.96 -27.15
N LYS A 25 -82.01 117.27 -25.84
CA LYS A 25 -81.13 116.55 -24.90
C LYS A 25 -81.53 115.08 -24.75
N LEU A 26 -82.84 114.79 -24.67
CA LEU A 26 -83.36 113.42 -24.58
C LEU A 26 -83.03 112.61 -25.85
N LYS A 27 -83.10 113.23 -27.03
CA LYS A 27 -82.74 112.59 -28.30
C LYS A 27 -81.26 112.24 -28.35
N ILE A 28 -80.37 113.19 -28.01
CA ILE A 28 -78.92 112.95 -27.94
C ILE A 28 -78.59 111.84 -26.93
N LEU A 29 -79.27 111.84 -25.78
CA LEU A 29 -79.08 110.81 -24.75
C LEU A 29 -79.50 109.43 -25.24
N LYS A 30 -80.65 109.31 -25.93
CA LYS A 30 -81.09 108.05 -26.55
C LYS A 30 -80.11 107.55 -27.61
N GLU A 31 -79.61 108.43 -28.46
CA GLU A 31 -78.62 108.09 -29.48
C GLU A 31 -77.29 107.63 -28.87
N ASN A 32 -76.85 108.25 -27.77
CA ASN A 32 -75.67 107.83 -27.03
C ASN A 32 -75.88 106.46 -26.35
N TYR A 33 -77.00 106.23 -25.66
CA TYR A 33 -77.32 104.92 -25.09
C TYR A 33 -77.39 103.81 -26.15
N GLN A 34 -77.96 104.10 -27.32
CA GLN A 34 -78.00 103.13 -28.41
C GLN A 34 -76.60 102.82 -28.94
N ARG A 35 -75.72 103.82 -29.02
CA ARG A 35 -74.32 103.64 -29.41
C ARG A 35 -73.55 102.80 -28.40
N ASP A 36 -73.76 103.05 -27.11
CA ASP A 36 -73.11 102.31 -26.02
C ASP A 36 -73.58 100.85 -25.99
N ILE A 37 -74.88 100.59 -26.18
CA ILE A 37 -75.43 99.23 -26.30
C ILE A 37 -74.80 98.50 -27.49
N ASN A 38 -74.70 99.16 -28.65
CA ASN A 38 -74.10 98.54 -29.83
C ASN A 38 -72.61 98.24 -29.62
N GLN A 39 -71.85 99.13 -28.96
CA GLN A 39 -70.46 98.86 -28.59
C GLN A 39 -70.33 97.72 -27.58
N LEU A 40 -71.20 97.66 -26.57
CA LEU A 40 -71.21 96.58 -25.58
C LEU A 40 -71.48 95.24 -26.25
N ASN A 41 -72.47 95.17 -27.14
CA ASN A 41 -72.79 93.95 -27.89
C ASN A 41 -71.63 93.52 -28.79
N GLY A 42 -70.95 94.47 -29.45
CA GLY A 42 -69.73 94.19 -30.22
C GLY A 42 -68.64 93.54 -29.36
N ARG A 43 -68.33 94.15 -28.20
CA ARG A 43 -67.35 93.60 -27.25
C ARG A 43 -67.76 92.24 -26.68
N TYR A 44 -69.04 92.07 -26.38
CA TYR A 44 -69.58 90.80 -25.88
C TYR A 44 -69.36 89.67 -26.89
N ASN A 45 -69.69 89.91 -28.17
CA ASN A 45 -69.50 88.93 -29.24
C ASN A 45 -68.02 88.60 -29.47
N GLU A 46 -67.13 89.59 -29.44
CA GLU A 46 -65.67 89.36 -29.53
C GLU A 46 -65.14 88.53 -28.36
N LEU A 47 -65.59 88.82 -27.13
CA LEU A 47 -65.19 88.08 -25.94
C LEU A 47 -65.69 86.63 -25.99
N GLU A 48 -66.92 86.41 -26.45
CA GLU A 48 -67.50 85.08 -26.62
C GLU A 48 -66.77 84.26 -27.68
N LEU A 49 -66.40 84.88 -28.81
CA LEU A 49 -65.57 84.24 -29.83
C LEU A 49 -64.18 83.89 -29.31
N THR A 50 -63.55 84.81 -28.57
CA THR A 50 -62.22 84.60 -27.98
C THR A 50 -62.23 83.47 -26.96
N LYS A 51 -63.25 83.42 -26.10
CA LYS A 51 -63.46 82.32 -25.15
C LYS A 51 -63.57 80.98 -25.87
N LYS A 52 -64.41 80.91 -26.92
CA LYS A 52 -64.62 79.67 -27.69
C LYS A 52 -63.35 79.20 -28.40
N ASN A 53 -62.51 80.12 -28.87
CA ASN A 53 -61.22 79.78 -29.46
C ASN A 53 -60.23 79.28 -28.40
N MET A 54 -60.14 79.95 -27.24
CA MET A 54 -59.31 79.47 -26.12
C MET A 54 -59.72 78.09 -25.62
N GLU A 55 -61.02 77.81 -25.50
CA GLU A 55 -61.53 76.49 -25.12
C GLU A 55 -61.08 75.41 -26.13
N ARG A 56 -61.19 75.70 -27.43
CA ARG A 56 -60.74 74.79 -28.49
C ARG A 56 -59.22 74.53 -28.44
N ASP A 57 -58.44 75.58 -28.21
CA ASP A 57 -56.98 75.47 -28.11
C ASP A 57 -56.56 74.66 -26.87
N MET A 58 -57.23 74.87 -25.74
CA MET A 58 -57.02 74.06 -24.53
C MET A 58 -57.40 72.59 -24.76
N GLU A 59 -58.54 72.31 -25.38
CA GLU A 59 -58.95 70.94 -25.72
C GLU A 59 -57.94 70.24 -26.63
N ASN A 60 -57.41 70.95 -27.63
CA ASN A 60 -56.38 70.42 -28.53
C ASN A 60 -55.07 70.12 -27.78
N ASN A 61 -54.64 71.02 -26.89
CA ASN A 61 -53.46 70.81 -26.05
C ASN A 61 -53.63 69.62 -25.09
N ILE A 62 -54.80 69.47 -24.46
CA ILE A 62 -55.11 68.32 -23.59
C ILE A 62 -55.02 67.02 -24.39
N LYS A 63 -55.65 66.95 -25.57
CA LYS A 63 -55.60 65.77 -26.45
C LYS A 63 -54.17 65.41 -26.85
N ASN A 64 -53.34 66.41 -27.16
CA ASN A 64 -51.94 66.19 -27.53
C ASN A 64 -51.11 65.66 -26.33
N LEU A 65 -51.26 66.27 -25.16
CA LEU A 65 -50.59 65.82 -23.94
C LEU A 65 -51.00 64.40 -23.55
N GLU A 66 -52.29 64.07 -23.64
CA GLU A 66 -52.77 62.71 -23.41
C GLU A 66 -52.18 61.71 -24.41
N GLN A 67 -52.05 62.09 -25.68
CA GLN A 67 -51.43 61.25 -26.69
C GLN A 67 -49.95 60.99 -26.37
N GLN A 68 -49.18 62.03 -26.06
CA GLN A 68 -47.77 61.89 -25.67
C GLN A 68 -47.60 60.99 -24.44
N LEU A 69 -48.48 61.14 -23.45
CA LEU A 69 -48.45 60.34 -22.23
C LEU A 69 -48.80 58.87 -22.51
N ARG A 70 -49.77 58.61 -23.42
CA ARG A 70 -50.08 57.26 -23.92
C ARG A 70 -48.88 56.64 -24.64
N GLU A 71 -48.24 57.38 -25.55
CA GLU A 71 -47.06 56.91 -26.30
C GLU A 71 -45.88 56.59 -25.37
N GLN A 72 -45.57 57.46 -24.41
CA GLN A 72 -44.53 57.21 -23.42
C GLN A 72 -44.83 55.97 -22.57
N ARG A 73 -46.09 55.79 -22.15
CA ARG A 73 -46.50 54.61 -21.37
C ARG A 73 -46.32 53.32 -22.16
N ILE A 74 -46.69 53.32 -23.44
CA ILE A 74 -46.51 52.17 -24.35
C ILE A 74 -45.03 51.87 -24.50
N LYS A 75 -44.20 52.89 -24.77
CA LYS A 75 -42.75 52.73 -24.93
C LYS A 75 -42.09 52.16 -23.68
N PHE A 76 -42.40 52.72 -22.51
CA PHE A 76 -41.90 52.21 -21.23
C PHE A 76 -42.33 50.76 -20.97
N GLN A 77 -43.59 50.41 -21.23
CA GLN A 77 -44.07 49.03 -21.08
C GLN A 77 -43.34 48.06 -22.02
N GLN A 78 -43.06 48.47 -23.27
CA GLN A 78 -42.33 47.66 -24.23
C GLN A 78 -40.87 47.45 -23.79
N GLU A 79 -40.17 48.52 -23.42
CA GLU A 79 -38.78 48.46 -22.92
C GLU A 79 -38.68 47.60 -21.66
N PHE A 80 -39.60 47.79 -20.72
CA PHE A 80 -39.66 46.98 -19.49
C PHE A 80 -39.90 45.50 -19.80
N LYS A 81 -40.83 45.18 -20.72
CA LYS A 81 -41.10 43.79 -21.14
C LYS A 81 -39.88 43.16 -21.81
N GLN A 82 -39.20 43.90 -22.68
CA GLN A 82 -37.96 43.42 -23.33
C GLN A 82 -36.84 43.16 -22.32
N ALA A 83 -36.64 44.07 -21.36
CA ALA A 83 -35.65 43.89 -20.30
C ALA A 83 -35.97 42.64 -19.46
N LEU A 84 -37.23 42.46 -19.07
CA LEU A 84 -37.68 41.35 -18.24
C LEU A 84 -37.49 39.99 -18.95
N GLU A 85 -37.78 39.90 -20.25
CA GLU A 85 -37.51 38.71 -21.05
C GLU A 85 -36.00 38.44 -21.22
N LYS A 86 -35.19 39.49 -21.40
CA LYS A 86 -33.72 39.36 -21.45
C LYS A 86 -33.16 38.80 -20.12
N TYR A 87 -33.63 39.32 -18.99
CA TYR A 87 -33.20 38.83 -17.67
C TYR A 87 -33.65 37.38 -17.42
N LYS A 88 -34.89 37.02 -17.77
CA LYS A 88 -35.35 35.62 -17.69
C LYS A 88 -34.47 34.69 -18.51
N LYS A 89 -34.15 35.06 -19.75
CA LYS A 89 -33.28 34.26 -20.62
C LYS A 89 -31.89 34.09 -20.01
N ASN A 90 -31.33 35.14 -19.44
CA ASN A 90 -30.02 35.09 -18.77
C ASN A 90 -30.05 34.18 -17.52
N ILE A 91 -31.08 34.29 -16.68
CA ILE A 91 -31.24 33.41 -15.50
C ILE A 91 -31.32 31.94 -15.93
N ASN A 92 -32.11 31.63 -16.96
CA ASN A 92 -32.23 30.26 -17.45
C ASN A 92 -30.90 29.73 -18.00
N ASN A 93 -30.15 30.55 -18.75
CA ASN A 93 -28.82 30.16 -19.25
C ASN A 93 -27.82 29.92 -18.10
N ILE A 94 -27.83 30.76 -17.06
CA ILE A 94 -26.97 30.58 -15.88
C ILE A 94 -27.33 29.28 -15.15
N ARG A 95 -28.64 29.00 -14.95
CA ARG A 95 -29.11 27.76 -14.32
C ARG A 95 -28.65 26.54 -15.11
N GLN A 96 -28.86 26.53 -16.43
CA GLN A 96 -28.43 25.44 -17.29
C GLN A 96 -26.92 25.19 -17.19
N ARG A 97 -26.10 26.25 -17.25
CA ARG A 97 -24.64 26.14 -17.09
C ARG A 97 -24.22 25.63 -15.72
N LEU A 98 -24.95 25.99 -14.67
CA LEU A 98 -24.70 25.53 -13.31
C LEU A 98 -25.01 24.03 -13.18
N ASP A 99 -26.13 23.59 -13.76
CA ASP A 99 -26.53 22.19 -13.78
C ASP A 99 -25.53 21.34 -14.59
N GLU A 100 -25.13 21.80 -15.78
CA GLU A 100 -24.11 21.14 -16.61
C GLU A 100 -22.76 21.01 -15.89
N LYS A 101 -22.28 22.10 -15.27
CA LYS A 101 -21.03 22.07 -14.49
C LYS A 101 -21.15 21.20 -13.23
N GLY A 102 -22.30 21.22 -12.55
CA GLY A 102 -22.56 20.40 -11.38
C GLY A 102 -22.60 18.90 -11.70
N ASN A 103 -23.13 18.53 -12.86
CA ASN A 103 -23.07 17.15 -13.36
C ASN A 103 -21.63 16.76 -13.70
N GLY A 104 -20.91 17.59 -14.46
CA GLY A 104 -19.51 17.30 -14.80
C GLY A 104 -18.59 17.19 -13.58
N LEU A 105 -18.85 17.94 -12.50
CA LEU A 105 -18.09 17.81 -11.26
C LEU A 105 -18.36 16.48 -10.54
N ARG A 106 -19.62 16.03 -10.51
CA ARG A 106 -19.99 14.72 -9.95
C ARG A 106 -19.37 13.57 -10.75
N ASP A 107 -19.43 13.63 -12.08
CA ASP A 107 -18.81 12.63 -12.95
C ASP A 107 -17.29 12.52 -12.71
N LEU A 108 -16.62 13.67 -12.53
CA LEU A 108 -15.18 13.70 -12.20
C LEU A 108 -14.87 13.16 -10.80
N GLU A 109 -15.72 13.44 -9.80
CA GLU A 109 -15.58 12.91 -8.44
C GLU A 109 -15.74 11.39 -8.41
N ASP A 110 -16.73 10.85 -9.14
CA ASP A 110 -16.97 9.43 -9.28
C ASP A 110 -15.79 8.75 -9.99
N GLU A 111 -15.30 9.32 -11.09
CA GLU A 111 -14.15 8.76 -11.82
C GLU A 111 -12.87 8.79 -10.98
N ASN A 112 -12.61 9.88 -10.25
CA ASN A 112 -11.45 9.97 -9.36
C ASN A 112 -11.55 8.93 -8.22
N SER A 113 -12.75 8.68 -7.70
CA SER A 113 -12.98 7.65 -6.69
C SER A 113 -12.71 6.25 -7.25
N ARG A 114 -13.17 5.95 -8.47
CA ARG A 114 -12.87 4.68 -9.17
C ARG A 114 -11.38 4.49 -9.41
N LEU A 115 -10.68 5.52 -9.90
CA LEU A 115 -9.24 5.48 -10.14
C LEU A 115 -8.45 5.25 -8.84
N LYS A 116 -8.89 5.85 -7.72
CA LYS A 116 -8.28 5.59 -6.40
C LYS A 116 -8.48 4.14 -5.95
N GLU A 117 -9.67 3.59 -6.14
CA GLU A 117 -9.96 2.21 -5.81
C GLU A 117 -9.09 1.25 -6.66
N GLU A 118 -8.98 1.53 -7.96
CA GLU A 118 -8.14 0.77 -8.88
C GLU A 118 -6.65 0.86 -8.53
N ALA A 119 -6.14 2.06 -8.25
CA ALA A 119 -4.77 2.25 -7.81
C ALA A 119 -4.47 1.49 -6.49
N SER A 120 -5.41 1.51 -5.54
CA SER A 120 -5.29 0.74 -4.29
C SER A 120 -5.25 -0.77 -4.54
N LYS A 121 -6.09 -1.29 -5.44
CA LYS A 121 -6.07 -2.70 -5.85
C LYS A 121 -4.72 -3.09 -6.45
N TYR A 122 -4.17 -2.26 -7.34
CA TYR A 122 -2.86 -2.51 -7.93
C TYR A 122 -1.73 -2.45 -6.91
N GLN A 123 -1.73 -1.47 -6.00
CA GLN A 123 -0.74 -1.38 -4.93
C GLN A 123 -0.82 -2.58 -3.98
N SER A 124 -2.03 -3.05 -3.65
CA SER A 124 -2.22 -4.25 -2.84
C SER A 124 -1.68 -5.50 -3.56
N ALA A 125 -2.05 -5.68 -4.83
CA ALA A 125 -1.57 -6.81 -5.64
C ALA A 125 -0.05 -6.78 -5.83
N LEU A 126 0.53 -5.59 -6.06
CA LEU A 126 1.97 -5.40 -6.16
C LEU A 126 2.65 -5.74 -4.84
N GLY A 127 2.12 -5.25 -3.70
CA GLY A 127 2.64 -5.57 -2.37
C GLY A 127 2.61 -7.07 -2.10
N VAL A 128 1.54 -7.77 -2.50
CA VAL A 128 1.49 -9.25 -2.42
C VAL A 128 2.52 -9.88 -3.34
N ALA A 129 2.69 -9.39 -4.57
CA ALA A 129 3.62 -9.92 -5.55
C ALA A 129 5.09 -9.76 -5.10
N THR A 130 5.45 -8.62 -4.51
CA THR A 130 6.83 -8.27 -4.13
C THR A 130 7.20 -8.63 -2.70
N ASN A 131 6.23 -8.93 -1.83
CA ASN A 131 6.53 -9.32 -0.45
C ASN A 131 7.21 -10.70 -0.39
N THR A 132 8.47 -10.69 0.08
CA THR A 132 9.32 -11.86 0.31
C THR A 132 9.40 -12.26 1.78
N ARG A 133 8.72 -11.52 2.68
CA ARG A 133 8.70 -11.83 4.11
C ARG A 133 7.76 -13.00 4.38
N LEU A 134 8.24 -13.97 5.14
CA LEU A 134 7.44 -15.06 5.66
C LEU A 134 6.52 -14.54 6.77
N GLY A 135 5.27 -14.98 6.82
CA GLY A 135 4.36 -14.64 7.91
C GLY A 135 4.79 -15.29 9.23
N ASP A 136 4.43 -14.69 10.36
CA ASP A 136 4.80 -15.18 11.70
C ASP A 136 4.33 -16.61 11.98
N GLY A 137 3.21 -17.01 11.36
CA GLY A 137 2.64 -18.35 11.43
C GLY A 137 3.33 -19.40 10.55
N ASP A 138 4.19 -18.99 9.60
CA ASP A 138 4.85 -19.91 8.66
C ASP A 138 5.79 -20.89 9.38
N GLN A 139 5.81 -22.16 8.99
CA GLN A 139 6.71 -23.17 9.58
C GLN A 139 8.20 -22.90 9.28
N ASN A 140 8.46 -22.18 8.21
CA ASN A 140 9.79 -21.76 7.79
C ASN A 140 10.20 -20.40 8.36
N HIS A 141 9.38 -19.76 9.20
CA HIS A 141 9.76 -18.51 9.85
C HIS A 141 11.06 -18.66 10.67
N SER A 142 11.90 -17.63 10.67
CA SER A 142 13.25 -17.64 11.27
C SER A 142 13.28 -18.09 12.74
N ILE A 143 12.26 -17.74 13.53
CA ILE A 143 12.15 -18.16 14.95
C ILE A 143 11.98 -19.68 15.06
N LYS A 144 11.14 -20.27 14.20
CA LYS A 144 10.94 -21.73 14.20
C LYS A 144 12.18 -22.46 13.68
N LEU A 145 12.84 -21.92 12.65
CA LEU A 145 14.12 -22.44 12.16
C LEU A 145 15.15 -22.50 13.30
N LYS A 146 15.32 -21.41 14.06
CA LYS A 146 16.20 -21.37 15.24
C LYS A 146 15.83 -22.46 16.26
N ASN A 147 14.56 -22.56 16.61
CA ASN A 147 14.11 -23.54 17.61
C ASN A 147 14.35 -24.98 17.16
N ASP A 148 14.14 -25.28 15.87
CA ASP A 148 14.36 -26.62 15.34
C ASP A 148 15.85 -26.96 15.20
N ILE A 149 16.72 -25.97 14.91
CA ILE A 149 18.18 -26.15 15.00
C ILE A 149 18.61 -26.48 16.43
N LEU A 150 18.05 -25.79 17.44
CA LEU A 150 18.34 -26.08 18.84
C LEU A 150 17.87 -27.50 19.26
N LYS A 151 16.72 -27.95 18.75
CA LYS A 151 16.28 -29.34 18.94
C LYS A 151 17.23 -30.32 18.27
N LEU A 152 17.64 -30.06 17.03
CA LEU A 152 18.61 -30.88 16.31
C LEU A 152 19.93 -31.00 17.09
N GLN A 153 20.42 -29.91 17.67
CA GLN A 153 21.61 -29.93 18.53
C GLN A 153 21.46 -30.90 19.71
N ASN A 154 20.28 -30.95 20.34
CA ASN A 154 20.00 -31.88 21.44
C ASN A 154 19.87 -33.33 20.96
N THR A 155 19.20 -33.56 19.82
CA THR A 155 19.11 -34.89 19.21
C THR A 155 20.49 -35.43 18.85
N LEU A 156 21.34 -34.60 18.24
CA LEU A 156 22.72 -34.93 17.92
C LEU A 156 23.53 -35.26 19.20
N ASP A 157 23.35 -34.47 20.25
CA ASP A 157 23.99 -34.67 21.55
C ASP A 157 23.63 -36.00 22.21
N ASN A 158 22.35 -36.37 22.12
CA ASN A 158 21.84 -37.65 22.62
C ASN A 158 22.31 -38.83 21.77
N TYR A 159 22.32 -38.67 20.44
CA TYR A 159 22.72 -39.71 19.50
C TYR A 159 24.19 -40.10 19.65
N VAL A 160 25.09 -39.16 19.89
CA VAL A 160 26.51 -39.49 20.19
C VAL A 160 26.70 -40.03 21.62
N THR A 161 25.66 -39.96 22.45
CA THR A 161 25.59 -40.40 23.85
C THR A 161 26.47 -39.60 24.82
N HIS A 162 26.28 -39.82 26.12
CA HIS A 162 27.13 -39.26 27.18
C HIS A 162 28.41 -40.07 27.47
N LEU A 163 28.74 -41.08 26.65
CA LEU A 163 29.95 -41.91 26.81
C LEU A 163 30.16 -42.43 28.26
N LYS A 164 29.05 -42.86 28.88
CA LYS A 164 28.97 -43.50 30.20
C LYS A 164 29.78 -44.82 30.26
N PRO A 165 30.15 -45.34 31.44
CA PRO A 165 31.04 -46.50 31.60
C PRO A 165 30.63 -47.79 30.86
N ASN A 166 29.34 -48.02 30.61
CA ASN A 166 28.85 -49.20 29.88
C ASN A 166 28.98 -49.09 28.35
N MET A 167 29.98 -48.33 27.87
CA MET A 167 30.28 -48.14 26.45
C MET A 167 31.78 -48.25 26.23
N ASP A 168 32.17 -49.02 25.23
CA ASP A 168 33.56 -49.16 24.84
C ASP A 168 33.90 -48.11 23.78
N LEU A 169 34.95 -47.33 24.03
CA LEU A 169 35.44 -46.32 23.09
C LEU A 169 36.63 -46.87 22.33
N ASN A 170 36.61 -46.76 21.02
CA ASN A 170 37.76 -47.07 20.18
C ASN A 170 38.71 -45.87 20.14
N ILE A 171 39.47 -45.67 21.22
CA ILE A 171 40.33 -44.49 21.40
C ILE A 171 41.30 -44.29 20.22
N LYS A 172 41.84 -45.38 19.64
CA LYS A 172 42.76 -45.30 18.50
C LYS A 172 42.09 -44.66 17.28
N GLU A 173 40.90 -45.12 16.92
CA GLU A 173 40.16 -44.61 15.76
C GLU A 173 39.65 -43.19 16.01
N ILE A 174 39.25 -42.85 17.24
CA ILE A 174 38.83 -41.49 17.59
C ILE A 174 40.02 -40.53 17.56
N GLN A 175 41.20 -40.93 18.05
CA GLN A 175 42.42 -40.13 17.97
C GLN A 175 42.83 -39.86 16.52
N LYS A 176 42.75 -40.89 15.66
CA LYS A 176 42.98 -40.73 14.22
C LYS A 176 42.00 -39.72 13.61
N LEU A 177 40.71 -39.83 13.96
CA LEU A 177 39.69 -38.88 13.51
C LEU A 177 39.95 -37.45 14.02
N ALA A 178 40.42 -37.28 15.25
CA ALA A 178 40.82 -35.98 15.78
C ALA A 178 41.96 -35.35 14.96
N GLN A 179 42.96 -36.17 14.60
CA GLN A 179 44.07 -35.73 13.73
C GLN A 179 43.61 -35.39 12.31
N GLU A 180 42.65 -36.13 11.75
CA GLU A 180 42.03 -35.83 10.45
C GLU A 180 41.37 -34.44 10.43
N TYR A 181 40.78 -34.01 11.56
CA TYR A 181 40.25 -32.65 11.73
C TYR A 181 41.30 -31.61 12.12
N GLY A 182 42.57 -31.97 12.21
CA GLY A 182 43.66 -31.07 12.60
C GLY A 182 43.67 -30.70 14.08
N CYS A 183 42.97 -31.45 14.94
CA CYS A 183 42.95 -31.19 16.37
C CYS A 183 44.32 -31.49 17.01
N LEU A 184 44.70 -30.69 18.01
CA LEU A 184 45.97 -30.87 18.74
C LEU A 184 45.80 -31.48 20.13
N ASN A 185 44.58 -31.62 20.62
CA ASN A 185 44.32 -32.33 21.86
C ASN A 185 44.52 -33.84 21.67
N GLU A 186 45.21 -34.47 22.62
CA GLU A 186 45.41 -35.92 22.64
C GLU A 186 44.31 -36.63 23.44
N ILE A 187 43.89 -37.78 22.93
CA ILE A 187 42.91 -38.67 23.53
C ILE A 187 43.63 -39.97 23.88
N THR A 188 43.79 -40.24 25.16
CA THR A 188 44.44 -41.48 25.64
C THR A 188 43.44 -42.36 26.39
N ALA A 189 43.82 -43.61 26.67
CA ALA A 189 42.98 -44.51 27.46
C ALA A 189 42.85 -44.02 28.91
N GLU A 190 43.90 -43.41 29.46
CA GLU A 190 43.94 -42.87 30.82
C GLU A 190 43.18 -41.55 30.94
N ASN A 191 43.19 -40.72 29.89
CA ASN A 191 42.44 -39.47 29.81
C ASN A 191 41.70 -39.35 28.48
N PRO A 192 40.54 -40.02 28.34
CA PRO A 192 39.81 -40.01 27.08
C PRO A 192 39.12 -38.68 26.80
N ASN A 193 39.18 -37.68 27.70
CA ASN A 193 38.51 -36.38 27.56
C ASN A 193 37.13 -36.49 26.87
N LYS A 194 36.17 -37.07 27.59
CA LYS A 194 34.86 -37.46 27.01
C LYS A 194 34.11 -36.31 26.36
N ILE A 195 34.30 -35.07 26.83
CA ILE A 195 33.68 -33.87 26.24
C ILE A 195 34.26 -33.62 24.85
N PHE A 196 35.58 -33.72 24.70
CA PHE A 196 36.27 -33.57 23.43
C PHE A 196 35.92 -34.69 22.44
N VAL A 197 35.91 -35.95 22.90
CA VAL A 197 35.46 -37.10 22.08
C VAL A 197 34.04 -36.87 21.59
N LYS A 198 33.15 -36.41 22.46
CA LYS A 198 31.77 -36.11 22.08
C LYS A 198 31.70 -35.05 20.98
N ALA A 199 32.47 -33.98 21.10
CA ALA A 199 32.55 -32.94 20.06
C ALA A 199 33.03 -33.51 18.71
N ILE A 200 34.09 -34.35 18.70
CA ILE A 200 34.58 -35.01 17.48
C ILE A 200 33.50 -35.87 16.83
N LEU A 201 32.78 -36.67 17.63
CA LEU A 201 31.73 -37.54 17.13
C LEU A 201 30.53 -36.74 16.59
N GLN A 202 30.16 -35.63 17.23
CA GLN A 202 29.10 -34.75 16.73
C GLN A 202 29.49 -34.15 15.38
N ARG A 203 30.74 -33.69 15.26
CA ARG A 203 31.25 -33.18 14.00
C ARG A 203 31.21 -34.25 12.90
N LYS A 204 31.67 -35.47 13.21
CA LYS A 204 31.66 -36.59 12.27
C LYS A 204 30.27 -36.96 11.79
N VAL A 205 29.26 -36.96 12.66
CA VAL A 205 27.88 -37.22 12.24
C VAL A 205 27.41 -36.18 11.22
N LEU A 206 27.63 -34.89 11.48
CA LEU A 206 27.23 -33.82 10.54
C LEU A 206 27.97 -33.95 9.20
N ASP A 207 29.28 -34.14 9.22
CA ASP A 207 30.08 -34.28 8.01
C ASP A 207 29.74 -35.54 7.23
N TYR A 208 29.45 -36.66 7.91
CA TYR A 208 29.08 -37.91 7.27
C TYR A 208 27.72 -37.80 6.57
N VAL A 209 26.71 -37.22 7.24
CA VAL A 209 25.39 -36.96 6.62
C VAL A 209 25.53 -36.00 5.45
N ARG A 210 26.34 -34.94 5.59
CA ARG A 210 26.62 -34.00 4.49
C ARG A 210 27.31 -34.71 3.31
N GLY A 211 28.23 -35.64 3.55
CA GLY A 211 28.92 -36.41 2.51
C GLY A 211 27.95 -37.16 1.59
N PHE A 212 26.93 -37.81 2.16
CA PHE A 212 25.90 -38.51 1.38
C PHE A 212 25.11 -37.61 0.42
N SER A 213 25.01 -36.31 0.71
CA SER A 213 24.33 -35.36 -0.18
C SER A 213 25.08 -35.21 -1.51
N HIS A 214 26.42 -35.26 -1.46
CA HIS A 214 27.28 -35.17 -2.64
C HIS A 214 27.32 -36.49 -3.40
N GLU A 215 27.17 -37.61 -2.70
CA GLU A 215 27.18 -38.96 -3.28
C GLU A 215 25.80 -39.41 -3.78
N LEU A 216 24.72 -38.67 -3.50
CA LEU A 216 23.35 -39.02 -3.91
C LEU A 216 23.27 -39.33 -5.40
N HIS A 217 23.95 -38.55 -6.25
CA HIS A 217 24.00 -38.78 -7.69
C HIS A 217 24.63 -40.14 -8.05
N ASN A 218 25.78 -40.47 -7.43
CA ASN A 218 26.47 -41.74 -7.64
C ASN A 218 25.67 -42.93 -7.09
N LEU A 219 24.95 -42.74 -5.97
CA LEU A 219 24.10 -43.76 -5.38
C LEU A 219 22.89 -44.10 -6.28
N ILE A 220 22.31 -43.09 -6.94
CA ILE A 220 21.24 -43.25 -7.93
C ILE A 220 21.75 -43.98 -9.18
N GLU A 221 22.94 -43.64 -9.69
CA GLU A 221 23.52 -44.30 -10.87
C GLU A 221 23.93 -45.75 -10.60
N SER A 222 24.41 -46.06 -9.39
CA SER A 222 24.84 -47.41 -9.01
C SER A 222 23.70 -48.44 -8.86
N GLN A 223 22.44 -48.06 -9.09
CA GLN A 223 21.23 -48.89 -8.93
C GLN A 223 21.05 -49.52 -7.54
N LYS A 224 21.84 -49.13 -6.53
CA LYS A 224 21.58 -49.48 -5.12
C LYS A 224 20.28 -48.87 -4.61
N ILE A 225 19.75 -47.89 -5.34
CA ILE A 225 18.48 -47.22 -5.10
C ILE A 225 17.75 -47.17 -6.45
N THR A 226 16.53 -47.69 -6.51
CA THR A 226 15.73 -47.69 -7.74
C THR A 226 15.32 -46.25 -8.10
N ARG A 227 15.46 -45.83 -9.37
CA ARG A 227 14.88 -44.55 -9.85
C ARG A 227 13.36 -44.59 -9.63
N GLY A 228 12.84 -43.63 -8.86
CA GLY A 228 11.45 -43.60 -8.38
C GLY A 228 11.20 -42.43 -7.42
N PRO A 229 10.22 -42.52 -6.49
CA PRO A 229 9.90 -41.47 -5.49
C PRO A 229 11.07 -40.99 -4.61
N LEU A 230 12.25 -41.61 -4.77
CA LEU A 230 13.47 -41.46 -3.98
C LEU A 230 14.38 -40.32 -4.46
N THR A 231 14.15 -39.79 -5.66
CA THR A 231 14.93 -38.69 -6.24
C THR A 231 14.15 -37.39 -6.33
N LEU A 232 12.87 -37.38 -5.90
CA LEU A 232 11.97 -36.25 -6.09
C LEU A 232 12.51 -34.97 -5.47
N GLU A 233 13.10 -35.02 -4.28
CA GLU A 233 13.73 -33.87 -3.64
C GLU A 233 14.85 -33.30 -4.50
N SER A 234 15.72 -34.15 -5.05
CA SER A 234 16.84 -33.75 -5.91
C SER A 234 16.34 -33.21 -7.25
N ASP A 235 15.34 -33.85 -7.86
CA ASP A 235 14.77 -33.43 -9.13
C ASP A 235 14.08 -32.07 -9.02
N ILE A 236 13.31 -31.85 -7.94
CA ILE A 236 12.69 -30.57 -7.62
C ILE A 236 13.75 -29.47 -7.46
N VAL A 237 14.82 -29.73 -6.69
CA VAL A 237 15.92 -28.76 -6.50
C VAL A 237 16.59 -28.44 -7.83
N SER A 238 16.90 -29.45 -8.63
CA SER A 238 17.56 -29.29 -9.93
C SER A 238 16.71 -28.44 -10.89
N LYS A 239 15.43 -28.78 -11.04
CA LYS A 239 14.51 -28.06 -11.92
C LYS A 239 14.18 -26.65 -11.45
N ALA A 240 14.09 -26.43 -10.14
CA ALA A 240 13.98 -25.09 -9.60
C ALA A 240 15.24 -24.25 -9.87
N SER A 241 16.44 -24.83 -9.74
CA SER A 241 17.69 -24.13 -10.05
C SER A 241 17.78 -23.76 -11.54
N GLU A 242 17.39 -24.67 -12.44
CA GLU A 242 17.31 -24.42 -13.88
C GLU A 242 16.36 -23.26 -14.18
N LEU A 243 15.15 -23.29 -13.62
CA LEU A 243 14.16 -22.23 -13.79
C LEU A 243 14.68 -20.87 -13.29
N LEU A 244 15.28 -20.82 -12.10
CA LEU A 244 15.82 -19.57 -11.55
C LEU A 244 16.92 -18.98 -12.43
N LYS A 245 17.79 -19.83 -13.02
CA LYS A 245 18.81 -19.38 -13.98
C LYS A 245 18.18 -18.80 -15.25
N LEU A 246 17.14 -19.45 -15.78
CA LEU A 246 16.41 -18.96 -16.95
C LEU A 246 15.71 -17.64 -16.68
N ILE A 247 15.08 -17.48 -15.51
CA ILE A 247 14.43 -16.21 -15.11
C ILE A 247 15.48 -15.09 -14.96
N ASN A 248 16.62 -15.37 -14.33
CA ASN A 248 17.70 -14.41 -14.21
C ASN A 248 18.28 -14.03 -15.58
N PHE A 249 18.43 -14.99 -16.50
CA PHE A 249 18.85 -14.67 -17.87
C PHE A 249 17.79 -13.85 -18.61
N PHE A 250 16.52 -14.15 -18.41
CA PHE A 250 15.41 -13.39 -18.98
C PHE A 250 15.38 -11.94 -18.45
N SER A 251 15.57 -11.72 -17.15
CA SER A 251 15.59 -10.37 -16.55
C SER A 251 16.71 -9.50 -17.12
N VAL A 252 17.93 -10.04 -17.24
CA VAL A 252 19.07 -9.25 -17.75
C VAL A 252 19.05 -9.03 -19.27
N THR A 253 18.25 -9.78 -20.04
CA THR A 253 18.26 -9.71 -21.51
C THR A 253 17.04 -9.03 -22.14
N ARG A 254 16.00 -8.72 -21.36
CA ARG A 254 14.75 -8.13 -21.85
C ARG A 254 14.49 -6.79 -21.16
N ALA A 255 14.03 -5.80 -21.92
CA ALA A 255 13.65 -4.51 -21.34
C ALA A 255 12.40 -4.67 -20.46
N GLY A 256 12.43 -4.10 -19.24
CA GLY A 256 11.35 -4.19 -18.26
C GLY A 256 11.78 -3.63 -16.91
N THR A 257 10.87 -3.66 -15.93
CA THR A 257 11.15 -3.30 -14.53
C THR A 257 11.54 -4.55 -13.74
N ASP A 258 12.63 -4.49 -12.98
CA ASP A 258 13.20 -5.68 -12.32
C ASP A 258 12.50 -6.05 -10.99
N GLU A 259 11.76 -5.14 -10.36
CA GLU A 259 11.21 -5.33 -9.01
C GLU A 259 10.36 -6.62 -8.84
N VAL A 260 9.44 -6.88 -9.76
CA VAL A 260 8.56 -8.07 -9.71
C VAL A 260 9.34 -9.34 -10.05
N THR A 261 10.29 -9.24 -10.99
CA THR A 261 11.09 -10.38 -11.44
C THR A 261 12.06 -10.83 -10.35
N ASP A 262 12.75 -9.89 -9.70
CA ASP A 262 13.65 -10.14 -8.58
C ASP A 262 12.90 -10.74 -7.39
N ALA A 263 11.75 -10.16 -7.03
CA ALA A 263 10.91 -10.72 -5.97
C ALA A 263 10.39 -12.12 -6.33
N SER A 264 10.06 -12.36 -7.60
CA SER A 264 9.58 -13.66 -8.09
C SER A 264 10.67 -14.74 -8.00
N MET A 265 11.92 -14.43 -8.34
CA MET A 265 13.04 -15.36 -8.14
C MET A 265 13.19 -15.75 -6.66
N ILE A 266 13.10 -14.77 -5.76
CA ILE A 266 13.14 -15.03 -4.31
C ILE A 266 11.95 -15.91 -3.89
N LYS A 267 10.73 -15.57 -4.28
CA LYS A 267 9.52 -16.30 -3.87
C LYS A 267 9.48 -17.72 -4.42
N ILE A 268 9.89 -17.94 -5.68
CA ILE A 268 10.00 -19.29 -6.25
C ILE A 268 10.96 -20.14 -5.41
N ARG A 269 12.14 -19.60 -5.10
CA ARG A 269 13.10 -20.28 -4.21
C ARG A 269 12.46 -20.60 -2.86
N GLN A 270 11.84 -19.62 -2.20
CA GLN A 270 11.21 -19.79 -0.90
C GLN A 270 10.11 -20.87 -0.91
N GLN A 271 9.25 -20.88 -1.94
CA GLN A 271 8.17 -21.84 -2.07
C GLN A 271 8.70 -23.26 -2.31
N VAL A 272 9.64 -23.42 -3.26
CA VAL A 272 10.24 -24.72 -3.55
C VAL A 272 10.92 -25.30 -2.31
N TYR A 273 11.81 -24.54 -1.68
CA TYR A 273 12.52 -25.01 -0.49
C TYR A 273 11.62 -25.11 0.74
N GLY A 274 10.52 -24.36 0.81
CA GLY A 274 9.51 -24.47 1.86
C GLY A 274 8.72 -25.77 1.76
N ILE A 275 8.33 -26.18 0.55
CA ILE A 275 7.69 -27.47 0.29
C ILE A 275 8.64 -28.61 0.67
N LEU A 276 9.89 -28.55 0.23
CA LEU A 276 10.92 -29.54 0.57
C LEU A 276 11.24 -29.56 2.06
N GLY A 277 11.32 -28.41 2.72
CA GLY A 277 11.54 -28.31 4.17
C GLY A 277 10.40 -28.95 4.97
N ASN A 278 9.16 -28.86 4.48
CA ASN A 278 7.99 -29.45 5.13
C ASN A 278 7.84 -30.95 4.84
N ARG A 279 7.99 -31.35 3.57
CA ARG A 279 7.64 -32.71 3.10
C ARG A 279 8.82 -33.59 2.70
N GLY A 280 9.97 -33.01 2.36
CA GLY A 280 11.12 -33.75 1.85
C GLY A 280 11.59 -34.82 2.83
N PHE A 281 11.90 -36.01 2.32
CA PHE A 281 12.35 -37.17 3.09
C PHE A 281 11.38 -37.63 4.19
N ASN A 282 10.09 -37.27 4.12
CA ASN A 282 9.06 -37.90 4.94
C ASN A 282 8.82 -39.35 4.51
N ASN A 283 8.04 -40.09 5.31
CA ASN A 283 7.58 -41.41 4.92
C ASN A 283 6.87 -41.37 3.57
N ILE A 284 7.12 -42.40 2.76
CA ILE A 284 6.49 -42.61 1.46
C ILE A 284 5.13 -43.27 1.71
N ILE A 285 4.11 -42.76 1.04
CA ILE A 285 2.76 -43.35 1.01
C ILE A 285 2.69 -44.21 -0.25
N ASP A 286 2.42 -45.49 -0.10
CA ASP A 286 2.20 -46.40 -1.24
C ASP A 286 0.78 -46.32 -1.80
N ASP A 287 0.51 -47.06 -2.87
CA ASP A 287 -0.79 -47.04 -3.58
C ASP A 287 -1.95 -47.50 -2.69
N ASP A 288 -1.67 -48.30 -1.65
CA ASP A 288 -2.64 -48.79 -0.66
C ASP A 288 -2.81 -47.81 0.52
N GLY A 289 -2.09 -46.69 0.51
CA GLY A 289 -2.12 -45.68 1.58
C GLY A 289 -1.27 -46.02 2.81
N ASN A 290 -0.48 -47.09 2.77
CA ASN A 290 0.41 -47.44 3.87
C ASN A 290 1.65 -46.53 3.86
N MET A 291 2.15 -46.22 5.06
CA MET A 291 3.34 -45.41 5.23
C MET A 291 4.57 -46.29 5.46
N ARG A 292 5.61 -46.07 4.65
CA ARG A 292 6.92 -46.69 4.85
C ARG A 292 8.01 -45.64 4.97
N MET A 293 9.10 -45.96 5.65
CA MET A 293 10.25 -45.06 5.76
C MET A 293 10.84 -44.77 4.37
N HIS A 294 11.31 -43.54 4.17
CA HIS A 294 12.00 -43.13 2.94
C HIS A 294 13.29 -43.93 2.74
N ASP A 295 13.50 -44.55 1.57
CA ASP A 295 14.62 -45.50 1.38
C ASP A 295 16.00 -44.83 1.53
N PHE A 296 16.15 -43.59 1.06
CA PHE A 296 17.38 -42.82 1.30
C PHE A 296 17.64 -42.59 2.80
N ILE A 297 16.61 -42.27 3.58
CA ILE A 297 16.75 -42.09 5.03
C ILE A 297 17.10 -43.41 5.68
N ALA A 298 16.49 -44.51 5.26
CA ALA A 298 16.81 -45.86 5.73
C ALA A 298 18.30 -46.19 5.49
N LEU A 299 18.78 -45.96 4.27
CA LEU A 299 20.16 -46.21 3.87
C LEU A 299 21.15 -45.41 4.70
N VAL A 300 20.99 -44.08 4.71
CA VAL A 300 21.92 -43.18 5.41
C VAL A 300 21.90 -43.44 6.91
N SER A 301 20.74 -43.75 7.50
CA SER A 301 20.63 -44.06 8.93
C SER A 301 21.36 -45.35 9.30
N ASN A 302 21.25 -46.38 8.48
CA ASN A 302 21.95 -47.65 8.68
C ASN A 302 23.47 -47.47 8.58
N GLU A 303 23.94 -46.73 7.56
CA GLU A 303 25.36 -46.44 7.39
C GLU A 303 25.89 -45.52 8.50
N LEU A 304 25.09 -44.56 8.97
CA LEU A 304 25.44 -43.69 10.09
C LEU A 304 25.62 -44.51 11.38
N ASN A 305 24.68 -45.42 11.67
CA ASN A 305 24.79 -46.30 12.84
C ASN A 305 26.01 -47.21 12.75
N LYS A 306 26.30 -47.80 11.58
CA LYS A 306 27.53 -48.61 11.37
C LYS A 306 28.79 -47.79 11.62
N MET A 307 28.88 -46.59 11.02
CA MET A 307 29.99 -45.66 11.21
C MET A 307 30.17 -45.31 12.69
N MET A 308 29.09 -44.99 13.41
CA MET A 308 29.17 -44.66 14.83
C MET A 308 29.64 -45.84 15.70
N ASN A 309 29.26 -47.07 15.35
CA ASN A 309 29.68 -48.28 16.08
C ASN A 309 31.19 -48.57 15.94
N HIS A 310 31.85 -48.05 14.89
CA HIS A 310 33.31 -48.14 14.73
C HIS A 310 34.06 -47.34 15.81
N TYR A 311 33.50 -46.20 16.21
CA TYR A 311 34.08 -45.30 17.21
C TYR A 311 33.60 -45.61 18.63
N ARG A 312 32.32 -45.97 18.80
CA ARG A 312 31.72 -46.27 20.11
C ARG A 312 30.83 -47.51 20.07
N LYS A 313 31.09 -48.49 20.94
CA LYS A 313 30.24 -49.67 21.10
C LYS A 313 29.30 -49.51 22.30
N ILE A 314 28.00 -49.61 22.07
CA ILE A 314 26.99 -49.67 23.13
C ILE A 314 26.76 -51.14 23.49
N ASN A 315 27.13 -51.51 24.71
CA ASN A 315 27.05 -52.90 25.18
C ASN A 315 25.64 -53.31 25.63
N ASP A 316 24.82 -52.34 26.07
CA ASP A 316 23.42 -52.55 26.43
C ASP A 316 22.53 -52.60 25.17
N PRO A 317 21.87 -53.73 24.85
CA PRO A 317 21.08 -53.87 23.63
C PRO A 317 19.88 -52.93 23.55
N ASN A 318 19.16 -52.71 24.66
CA ASN A 318 17.99 -51.84 24.70
C ASN A 318 18.38 -50.38 24.46
N ARG A 319 19.47 -49.95 25.08
CA ARG A 319 20.03 -48.62 24.87
C ARG A 319 20.57 -48.46 23.44
N LYS A 320 21.18 -49.50 22.89
CA LYS A 320 21.65 -49.50 21.51
C LYS A 320 20.48 -49.28 20.54
N GLU A 321 19.39 -50.03 20.70
CA GLU A 321 18.18 -49.85 19.89
C GLU A 321 17.56 -48.46 20.06
N GLN A 322 17.49 -47.94 21.29
CA GLN A 322 17.01 -46.58 21.55
C GLN A 322 17.87 -45.50 20.88
N VAL A 323 19.19 -45.66 20.86
CA VAL A 323 20.09 -44.69 20.22
C VAL A 323 20.06 -44.84 18.69
N ASP A 324 20.12 -46.06 18.18
CA ASP A 324 20.15 -46.36 16.75
C ASP A 324 18.83 -45.94 16.07
N SER A 325 17.69 -46.02 16.78
CA SER A 325 16.39 -45.54 16.30
C SER A 325 16.27 -44.01 16.20
N MET A 326 17.21 -43.24 16.75
CA MET A 326 17.25 -41.78 16.55
C MET A 326 17.81 -41.39 15.18
N ALA A 327 18.58 -42.27 14.53
CA ALA A 327 19.28 -41.94 13.28
C ALA A 327 18.36 -41.46 12.15
N PRO A 328 17.19 -42.10 11.86
CA PRO A 328 16.27 -41.63 10.82
C PRO A 328 15.81 -40.19 11.01
N LYS A 329 15.42 -39.85 12.24
CA LYS A 329 14.95 -38.50 12.55
C LYS A 329 16.10 -37.48 12.49
N LEU A 330 17.27 -37.85 13.01
CA LEU A 330 18.46 -37.02 12.98
C LEU A 330 18.88 -36.68 11.54
N VAL A 331 18.97 -37.70 10.67
CA VAL A 331 19.31 -37.52 9.25
C VAL A 331 18.28 -36.64 8.55
N GLN A 332 16.99 -36.92 8.73
CA GLN A 332 15.90 -36.13 8.15
C GLN A 332 15.99 -34.65 8.58
N ASP A 333 16.19 -34.38 9.86
CA ASP A 333 16.25 -33.02 10.38
C ASP A 333 17.48 -32.27 9.87
N ILE A 334 18.65 -32.93 9.75
CA ILE A 334 19.85 -32.34 9.16
C ILE A 334 19.57 -31.88 7.72
N TYR A 335 19.02 -32.77 6.87
CA TYR A 335 18.70 -32.43 5.49
C TYR A 335 17.65 -31.31 5.36
N LYS A 336 16.54 -31.42 6.11
CA LYS A 336 15.48 -30.41 6.07
C LYS A 336 16.00 -29.04 6.51
N LEU A 337 16.78 -28.98 7.59
CA LEU A 337 17.27 -27.71 8.12
C LEU A 337 18.36 -27.13 7.22
N PHE A 338 19.43 -27.88 6.99
CA PHE A 338 20.65 -27.38 6.36
C PHE A 338 20.69 -27.47 4.83
N TRP A 339 19.76 -28.18 4.19
CA TRP A 339 19.67 -28.23 2.72
C TRP A 339 18.46 -27.46 2.18
N PHE A 340 17.34 -27.46 2.92
CA PHE A 340 16.10 -26.84 2.46
C PHE A 340 15.76 -25.54 3.20
N ARG A 341 15.54 -25.58 4.51
CA ARG A 341 14.96 -24.45 5.25
C ARG A 341 15.88 -23.23 5.35
N ILE A 342 17.20 -23.43 5.34
CA ILE A 342 18.15 -22.31 5.20
C ILE A 342 17.96 -21.53 3.87
N ASN A 343 17.54 -22.23 2.82
CA ASN A 343 17.22 -21.67 1.50
C ASN A 343 15.79 -21.14 1.40
N VAL A 344 15.06 -20.99 2.51
CA VAL A 344 13.76 -20.29 2.56
C VAL A 344 13.90 -18.88 3.13
N GLN A 345 14.98 -18.59 3.86
CA GLN A 345 15.17 -17.25 4.42
C GLN A 345 15.55 -16.25 3.32
N GLU A 346 15.21 -14.97 3.55
CA GLU A 346 15.65 -13.82 2.75
C GLU A 346 16.19 -12.73 3.70
N PRO A 347 17.48 -12.33 3.59
CA PRO A 347 18.54 -13.00 2.83
C PRO A 347 18.73 -14.48 3.21
N LYS A 348 19.38 -15.24 2.32
CA LYS A 348 19.69 -16.66 2.56
C LYS A 348 20.45 -16.83 3.88
N THR A 349 20.11 -17.89 4.61
CA THR A 349 20.87 -18.26 5.80
C THR A 349 22.20 -18.88 5.40
N GLU A 350 23.25 -18.49 6.12
CA GLU A 350 24.62 -18.97 5.98
C GLU A 350 24.96 -19.89 7.16
N CYS A 351 25.86 -20.83 6.90
CA CYS A 351 26.42 -21.71 7.92
C CYS A 351 27.94 -21.64 7.86
N GLU A 352 28.57 -21.30 8.99
CA GLU A 352 30.02 -21.10 9.07
C GLU A 352 30.63 -22.02 10.13
N LEU A 353 31.77 -22.60 9.79
CA LEU A 353 32.58 -23.43 10.67
C LEU A 353 33.87 -22.69 10.98
N PHE A 354 34.27 -22.69 12.24
CA PHE A 354 35.51 -22.06 12.69
C PHE A 354 36.63 -23.09 12.78
N GLU A 355 37.77 -22.77 12.19
CA GLU A 355 38.97 -23.62 12.15
C GLU A 355 40.14 -22.83 12.72
N ASN A 356 40.63 -23.23 13.89
CA ASN A 356 41.81 -22.63 14.52
C ASN A 356 41.69 -21.11 14.83
N ASN A 357 40.49 -20.52 14.73
CA ASN A 357 40.21 -19.12 15.06
C ASN A 357 40.31 -18.86 16.58
N MET A 358 40.58 -17.62 16.96
CA MET A 358 40.45 -17.16 18.35
C MET A 358 39.00 -17.32 18.83
N ILE A 359 38.81 -17.65 20.10
CA ILE A 359 37.46 -17.79 20.65
C ILE A 359 36.77 -16.42 20.66
N ASN A 360 35.58 -16.36 20.06
CA ASN A 360 34.72 -15.18 20.06
C ASN A 360 33.35 -15.53 20.69
N PRO A 361 33.06 -15.10 21.94
CA PRO A 361 31.79 -15.38 22.62
C PRO A 361 30.54 -14.92 21.88
N ASN A 362 30.65 -13.89 21.02
CA ASN A 362 29.51 -13.37 20.27
C ASN A 362 29.10 -14.29 19.11
N LEU A 363 30.00 -15.19 18.69
CA LEU A 363 29.78 -16.11 17.56
C LEU A 363 29.88 -17.59 17.96
N MET A 364 30.50 -17.88 19.10
CA MET A 364 30.84 -19.22 19.52
C MET A 364 30.35 -19.53 20.93
N LYS A 365 30.03 -20.79 21.17
CA LYS A 365 29.65 -21.36 22.47
C LYS A 365 30.48 -22.61 22.75
N GLY A 366 30.97 -22.74 23.97
CA GLY A 366 31.71 -23.90 24.44
C GLY A 366 31.98 -23.79 25.93
N SER A 367 32.98 -24.52 26.41
CA SER A 367 33.38 -24.52 27.82
C SER A 367 34.78 -23.94 27.98
N TRP A 368 34.86 -22.73 28.52
CA TRP A 368 36.11 -22.02 28.84
C TRP A 368 35.92 -21.10 30.04
N ASN A 369 37.02 -20.73 30.67
CA ASN A 369 37.04 -19.62 31.63
C ASN A 369 37.09 -18.29 30.86
N GLU A 370 36.23 -17.34 31.21
CA GLU A 370 36.19 -16.02 30.56
C GLU A 370 37.50 -15.24 30.76
N ASP A 371 38.18 -15.44 31.90
CA ASP A 371 39.45 -14.79 32.22
C ASP A 371 40.64 -15.28 31.36
N GLU A 372 40.47 -16.39 30.64
CA GLU A 372 41.56 -17.01 29.85
C GLU A 372 41.21 -17.13 28.37
N ILE A 373 40.13 -16.48 27.94
CA ILE A 373 39.60 -16.60 26.59
C ILE A 373 40.58 -16.14 25.51
N ASP A 374 41.42 -15.14 25.84
CA ASP A 374 42.49 -14.60 25.00
C ASP A 374 43.63 -15.59 24.76
N LYS A 375 43.75 -16.63 25.59
CA LYS A 375 44.74 -17.72 25.46
C LYS A 375 44.18 -18.93 24.72
N LEU A 376 42.91 -18.88 24.32
CA LEU A 376 42.20 -20.00 23.73
C LEU A 376 41.92 -19.78 22.24
N ARG A 377 41.95 -20.89 21.51
CA ARG A 377 41.51 -20.95 20.12
C ARG A 377 40.69 -22.21 19.88
N VAL A 378 39.95 -22.23 18.79
CA VAL A 378 39.14 -23.38 18.39
C VAL A 378 40.05 -24.57 18.06
N ASP A 379 39.85 -25.69 18.76
CA ASP A 379 40.45 -26.97 18.36
C ASP A 379 39.54 -27.68 17.36
N ILE A 380 38.23 -27.73 17.64
CA ILE A 380 37.22 -28.23 16.71
C ILE A 380 35.92 -27.44 16.84
N CYS A 381 35.37 -27.02 15.69
CA CYS A 381 33.99 -26.56 15.60
C CYS A 381 33.10 -27.75 15.23
N TYR A 382 32.28 -28.19 16.18
CA TYR A 382 31.47 -29.41 16.04
C TYR A 382 30.01 -29.16 15.72
N PHE A 383 29.58 -27.89 15.72
CA PHE A 383 28.30 -27.46 15.17
C PHE A 383 28.47 -26.04 14.58
N PRO A 384 27.98 -25.76 13.36
CA PRO A 384 28.21 -24.47 12.71
C PRO A 384 27.48 -23.30 13.36
N LEU A 385 28.02 -22.11 13.17
CA LEU A 385 27.30 -20.85 13.32
C LEU A 385 26.20 -20.82 12.27
N VAL A 386 25.00 -20.39 12.64
CA VAL A 386 23.89 -20.22 11.69
C VAL A 386 23.31 -18.83 11.83
N GLY A 387 23.22 -18.10 10.72
CA GLY A 387 22.69 -16.74 10.69
C GLY A 387 22.59 -16.21 9.27
N ARG A 388 22.44 -14.90 9.12
CA ARG A 388 22.40 -14.23 7.82
C ARG A 388 23.31 -13.02 7.81
N ASN A 389 23.86 -12.70 6.65
CA ASN A 389 24.79 -11.60 6.43
C ASN A 389 25.96 -11.65 7.42
N LEU A 390 26.54 -12.83 7.64
CA LEU A 390 27.51 -13.08 8.71
C LEU A 390 28.77 -12.20 8.60
N ASN A 391 29.09 -11.79 7.37
CA ASN A 391 30.23 -10.92 7.05
C ASN A 391 29.91 -9.41 7.09
N SER A 392 28.74 -9.00 7.58
CA SER A 392 28.28 -7.59 7.58
C SER A 392 27.99 -7.08 8.99
N SER A 393 27.88 -5.75 9.14
CA SER A 393 27.40 -5.12 10.37
C SER A 393 25.96 -5.49 10.74
N ASP A 394 25.15 -5.91 9.75
CA ASP A 394 23.75 -6.30 9.90
C ASP A 394 23.58 -7.81 10.17
N ALA A 395 24.66 -8.47 10.60
CA ALA A 395 24.67 -9.89 10.90
C ALA A 395 23.58 -10.23 11.92
N LYS A 396 22.71 -11.18 11.56
CA LYS A 396 21.70 -11.71 12.48
C LYS A 396 22.00 -13.17 12.77
N ILE A 397 22.48 -13.43 13.98
CA ILE A 397 22.82 -14.77 14.45
C ILE A 397 21.55 -15.48 14.93
N PHE A 398 21.29 -16.67 14.41
CA PHE A 398 20.21 -17.54 14.88
C PHE A 398 20.71 -18.48 15.97
N THR A 399 21.84 -19.14 15.74
CA THR A 399 22.50 -20.01 16.72
C THR A 399 24.01 -19.87 16.63
N LEU A 400 24.68 -19.74 17.78
CA LEU A 400 26.14 -19.71 17.89
C LEU A 400 26.75 -21.04 17.42
N ALA A 401 27.97 -20.97 16.88
CA ALA A 401 28.77 -22.17 16.64
C ALA A 401 29.07 -22.88 17.96
N LYS A 402 29.10 -24.20 17.96
CA LYS A 402 29.62 -24.96 19.10
C LYS A 402 31.05 -25.38 18.85
N VAL A 403 31.95 -25.01 19.77
CA VAL A 403 33.39 -25.22 19.62
C VAL A 403 33.99 -25.84 20.87
N PHE A 404 35.00 -26.68 20.68
CA PHE A 404 35.86 -27.15 21.75
C PHE A 404 37.17 -26.34 21.71
N PRO A 405 37.55 -25.64 22.79
CA PRO A 405 38.75 -24.81 22.79
C PRO A 405 40.01 -25.61 23.09
N ARG A 406 41.16 -25.05 22.72
CA ARG A 406 42.47 -25.44 23.22
C ARG A 406 43.31 -24.21 23.53
N TYR A 407 44.28 -24.39 24.41
CA TYR A 407 45.29 -23.37 24.66
C TYR A 407 46.18 -23.17 23.43
N ILE A 408 46.54 -21.92 23.20
CA ILE A 408 47.62 -21.57 22.27
C ILE A 408 48.91 -22.09 22.89
N ARG A 409 49.54 -23.10 22.27
CA ARG A 409 50.89 -23.50 22.65
C ARG A 409 51.79 -22.30 22.41
N ARG A 410 52.43 -21.78 23.47
CA ARG A 410 53.55 -20.85 23.32
C ARG A 410 54.65 -21.63 22.59
N ILE A 411 54.99 -21.19 21.38
CA ILE A 411 56.15 -21.69 20.63
C ILE A 411 57.41 -21.22 21.35
#